data_AF-A0A832H3B3-F1
#
_entry.id   AF-A0A832H3B3-F1
#
_cell.length_a   1.000
_cell.length_b   1.000
_cell.length_c   1.000
_cell.angle_alpha   90.00
_cell.angle_beta   90.00
_cell.angle_gamma   90.00
#
_symmetry.space_group_name_H-M   'P 1'
#
loop_
_entity.id
_entity.type
_entity.pdbx_description
1 polymer ?
#
loop_
_entity_poly.entity_id
_entity_poly.type
_entity_poly.pdbx_seq_one_letter_code
_entity_poly.pdbx_strand_id
1 'polypeptide(L)'
;MESYFLLAIGCWNLIGSIVLYFMLNPAIADKILRQWIELITVPYEVGKYGSLWLVWAASTNMFFSVINVLAIHWARASQVVVICGDLFVYGILLLSMIVVLNDKGYGRGLYISIFLSIFWMLWAVYSLFLLLS
;
A
#
# COMPACT_ATOMS: atom_id res chain seq x y z
N MET A 1 2.51 -12.88 17.36
CA MET A 1 2.20 -12.89 15.90
C MET A 1 2.11 -11.46 15.33
N GLU A 2 1.71 -10.51 16.16
CA GLU A 2 1.67 -9.07 15.92
C GLU A 2 3.00 -8.49 15.40
N SER A 3 4.13 -8.90 15.99
CA SER A 3 5.46 -8.42 15.54
C SER A 3 5.78 -8.89 14.11
N TYR A 4 5.26 -10.04 13.68
CA TYR A 4 5.41 -10.50 12.30
C TYR A 4 4.55 -9.69 11.34
N PHE A 5 3.34 -9.30 11.74
CA PHE A 5 2.49 -8.42 10.93
C PHE A 5 3.16 -7.05 10.74
N LEU A 6 3.56 -6.38 11.83
CA LEU A 6 4.21 -5.07 11.80
C LEU A 6 5.52 -5.09 11.00
N LEU A 7 6.33 -6.14 11.14
CA LEU A 7 7.53 -6.30 10.32
C LEU A 7 7.18 -6.52 8.84
N ALA A 8 6.21 -7.39 8.55
CA ALA A 8 5.83 -7.71 7.18
C ALA A 8 5.23 -6.50 6.44
N ILE A 9 4.31 -5.77 7.08
CA ILE A 9 3.71 -4.56 6.51
C ILE A 9 4.76 -3.44 6.39
N GLY A 10 5.70 -3.36 7.33
CA GLY A 10 6.85 -2.46 7.25
C GLY A 10 7.73 -2.75 6.03
N CYS A 11 8.12 -4.01 5.81
CA CYS A 11 8.87 -4.43 4.63
C CYS A 11 8.07 -4.22 3.33
N TRP A 12 6.77 -4.47 3.34
CA TRP A 12 5.90 -4.24 2.19
C TRP A 12 5.85 -2.77 1.80
N ASN A 13 5.71 -1.87 2.78
CA ASN A 13 5.74 -0.42 2.56
C ASN A 13 7.12 0.04 2.02
N LEU A 14 8.21 -0.58 2.47
CA LEU A 14 9.55 -0.30 1.92
C LEU A 14 9.64 -0.68 0.44
N ILE A 15 9.24 -1.90 0.09
CA ILE A 15 9.22 -2.36 -1.31
C ILE A 15 8.31 -1.47 -2.15
N GLY A 16 7.12 -1.15 -1.62
CA GLY A 16 6.18 -0.22 -2.26
C GLY A 16 6.78 1.16 -2.51
N SER A 17 7.55 1.71 -1.57
CA SER A 17 8.21 3.00 -1.76
C SER A 17 9.23 2.99 -2.90
N ILE A 18 10.01 1.91 -3.01
CA ILE A 18 11.00 1.72 -4.08
C ILE A 18 10.29 1.59 -5.44
N VAL A 19 9.22 0.80 -5.49
CA VAL A 19 8.40 0.62 -6.70
C VAL A 19 7.78 1.95 -7.14
N LEU A 20 7.20 2.72 -6.22
CA LEU A 20 6.65 4.05 -6.50
C LEU A 20 7.71 5.02 -7.02
N TYR A 21 8.93 4.95 -6.48
CA TYR A 21 10.04 5.77 -6.98
C TYR A 21 10.41 5.40 -8.43
N PHE A 22 10.43 4.11 -8.77
CA PHE A 22 10.64 3.66 -10.15
C PHE A 22 9.53 4.12 -11.10
N MET A 23 8.31 4.37 -10.61
CA MET A 23 7.22 4.88 -11.44
C MET A 23 7.43 6.34 -11.92
N LEU A 24 8.41 7.07 -11.38
CA LEU A 24 8.83 8.35 -11.94
C LEU A 24 9.41 8.22 -13.35
N ASN A 25 9.86 7.03 -13.74
CA ASN A 25 10.24 6.74 -15.11
C ASN A 25 9.02 6.20 -15.88
N PRO A 26 8.45 6.94 -16.85
CA PRO A 26 7.22 6.53 -17.53
C PRO A 26 7.35 5.19 -18.26
N ALA A 27 8.51 4.87 -18.82
CA ALA A 27 8.73 3.61 -19.54
C ALA A 27 8.75 2.41 -18.59
N ILE A 28 9.29 2.57 -17.38
CA ILE A 28 9.27 1.53 -16.34
C ILE A 28 7.86 1.40 -15.78
N ALA A 29 7.22 2.53 -15.45
CA ALA A 29 5.86 2.55 -14.94
C ALA A 29 4.86 1.88 -15.89
N ASP A 30 4.91 2.18 -17.19
CA ASP A 30 4.03 1.58 -18.18
C ASP A 30 4.25 0.06 -18.28
N LYS A 31 5.49 -0.40 -18.28
CA LYS A 31 5.80 -1.85 -18.25
C LYS A 31 5.21 -2.53 -17.02
N ILE A 32 5.42 -1.97 -15.83
CA ILE A 32 4.94 -2.56 -14.58
C ILE A 32 3.41 -2.53 -14.54
N LEU A 33 2.82 -1.35 -14.67
CA LEU A 33 1.40 -1.11 -14.44
C LEU A 33 0.51 -1.70 -15.53
N ARG A 34 0.92 -1.63 -16.80
CA ARG A 34 0.10 -2.06 -17.93
C ARG A 34 0.47 -3.46 -18.43
N GLN A 35 1.75 -3.79 -18.53
CA GLN A 35 2.18 -5.04 -19.18
C GLN A 35 2.36 -6.21 -18.20
N TRP A 36 2.87 -5.95 -16.98
CA TRP A 36 3.17 -7.02 -16.02
C TRP A 36 2.01 -7.29 -15.08
N ILE A 37 1.42 -6.22 -14.52
CA ILE A 37 0.37 -6.32 -13.50
C ILE A 37 -1.02 -6.13 -14.11
N GLU A 38 -1.10 -5.53 -15.31
CA GLU A 38 -2.37 -5.18 -15.97
C GLU A 38 -3.31 -4.37 -15.05
N LEU A 39 -2.75 -3.49 -14.21
CA LEU A 39 -3.50 -2.60 -13.32
C LEU A 39 -4.24 -1.53 -14.11
N ILE A 40 -3.59 -0.97 -15.12
CA ILE A 40 -4.17 0.02 -16.06
C ILE A 40 -4.16 -0.55 -17.47
N THR A 41 -5.11 -0.12 -18.30
CA THR A 41 -5.22 -0.51 -19.72
C THR A 41 -4.75 0.59 -20.66
N VAL A 42 -4.67 1.82 -20.18
CA VAL A 42 -4.24 3.01 -20.92
C VAL A 42 -2.73 3.27 -20.73
N PRO A 43 -2.06 3.92 -21.69
CA PRO A 43 -0.65 4.31 -21.53
C PRO A 43 -0.43 5.13 -20.27
N TYR A 44 0.62 4.80 -19.52
CA TYR A 44 0.95 5.54 -18.31
C TYR A 44 1.47 6.94 -18.62
N GLU A 45 0.85 7.97 -18.03
CA GLU A 45 1.31 9.36 -18.12
C GLU A 45 1.44 9.98 -16.73
N VAL A 46 2.62 10.53 -16.44
CA VAL A 46 2.85 11.32 -15.23
C VAL A 46 2.31 12.72 -15.51
N GLY A 47 1.09 13.02 -15.06
CA GLY A 47 0.48 14.33 -15.22
C GLY A 47 1.31 15.47 -14.62
N LYS A 48 0.90 16.73 -14.84
CA LYS A 48 1.65 17.94 -14.43
C LYS A 48 2.18 17.93 -12.98
N TYR A 49 1.39 17.39 -12.05
CA TYR A 49 1.77 17.26 -10.64
C TYR A 49 1.97 15.78 -10.21
N GLY A 50 1.89 14.84 -11.15
CA GLY A 50 2.00 13.41 -10.88
C GLY A 50 3.33 13.04 -10.24
N SER A 51 4.44 13.62 -10.70
CA SER A 51 5.76 13.37 -10.12
C SER A 51 5.85 13.79 -8.66
N LEU A 52 5.25 14.94 -8.31
CA LEU A 52 5.22 15.43 -6.94
C LEU A 52 4.40 14.48 -6.05
N TRP A 53 3.24 14.05 -6.52
CA TRP A 53 2.40 13.08 -5.82
C TRP A 53 3.09 11.72 -5.64
N LEU A 54 3.82 11.23 -6.64
CA LEU A 54 4.57 9.98 -6.55
C LEU A 54 5.73 10.08 -5.55
N VAL A 55 6.49 11.17 -5.57
CA VAL A 55 7.57 11.40 -4.60
C VAL A 55 7.00 11.49 -3.18
N TRP A 56 5.89 12.20 -3.01
CA TRP A 56 5.19 12.29 -1.73
C TRP A 56 4.69 10.92 -1.25
N ALA A 57 4.05 10.13 -2.12
CA ALA A 57 3.56 8.80 -1.80
C ALA A 57 4.71 7.83 -1.46
N ALA A 58 5.80 7.85 -2.24
CA ALA A 58 6.98 7.04 -1.98
C ALA A 58 7.61 7.40 -0.62
N SER A 59 7.79 8.69 -0.33
CA SER A 59 8.36 9.16 0.94
C SER A 59 7.47 8.81 2.13
N THR A 60 6.15 8.91 1.96
CA THR A 60 5.18 8.56 3.00
C THR A 60 5.17 7.04 3.27
N ASN A 61 5.23 6.21 2.22
CA ASN A 61 5.38 4.76 2.39
C ASN A 61 6.71 4.39 3.06
N MET A 62 7.80 5.07 2.73
CA MET A 62 9.09 4.89 3.41
C MET A 62 8.99 5.24 4.89
N PHE A 63 8.30 6.35 5.22
CA PHE A 63 8.05 6.73 6.60
C PHE A 63 7.22 5.67 7.35
N PHE A 64 6.11 5.20 6.78
CA PHE A 64 5.29 4.14 7.37
C PHE A 64 6.06 2.82 7.53
N SER A 65 6.94 2.50 6.58
CA SER A 65 7.84 1.35 6.72
C SER A 65 8.67 1.43 8.00
N VAL A 66 9.34 2.56 8.22
CA VAL A 66 10.17 2.78 9.41
C VAL A 66 9.33 2.72 10.69
N ILE A 67 8.17 3.37 10.71
CA ILE A 67 7.27 3.34 11.87
C ILE A 67 6.83 1.91 12.18
N ASN A 68 6.40 1.14 11.19
CA ASN A 68 5.90 -0.22 11.39
C ASN A 68 7.00 -1.17 11.87
N VAL A 69 8.23 -1.04 11.33
CA VAL A 69 9.38 -1.82 11.81
C VAL A 69 9.77 -1.43 13.23
N LEU A 70 9.81 -0.15 13.57
CA LEU A 70 10.18 0.29 14.93
C LEU A 70 9.09 -0.05 15.96
N ALA A 71 7.82 -0.05 15.56
CA ALA A 71 6.68 -0.32 16.41
C ALA A 71 6.75 -1.70 17.08
N ILE A 72 7.46 -2.67 16.50
CA ILE A 72 7.64 -4.01 17.10
C ILE A 72 8.27 -3.94 18.51
N HIS A 73 9.03 -2.89 18.80
CA HIS A 73 9.71 -2.67 20.07
C HIS A 73 8.95 -1.71 21.01
N TRP A 74 7.82 -1.17 20.58
CA TRP A 74 7.04 -0.22 21.37
C TRP A 74 6.09 -0.93 22.34
N ALA A 75 5.55 -0.18 23.30
CA ALA A 75 4.51 -0.67 24.18
C ALA A 75 3.26 -1.10 23.38
N ARG A 76 2.54 -2.12 23.86
CA ARG A 76 1.36 -2.68 23.18
C ARG A 76 0.32 -1.62 22.81
N ALA A 77 0.06 -0.66 23.69
CA ALA A 77 -0.88 0.43 23.43
C ALA A 77 -0.48 1.24 22.19
N SER A 78 0.81 1.51 22.01
CA SER A 78 1.33 2.21 20.82
C SER A 78 1.25 1.35 19.56
N GLN A 79 1.48 0.04 19.67
CA GLN A 79 1.32 -0.90 18.55
C GLN A 79 -0.11 -0.92 18.02
N VAL A 80 -1.10 -0.93 18.92
CA VAL A 80 -2.52 -0.85 18.56
C VAL A 80 -2.81 0.42 17.74
N VAL A 81 -2.29 1.57 18.15
CA VAL A 81 -2.45 2.83 17.41
C VAL A 81 -1.87 2.74 16.00
N VAL A 82 -0.68 2.16 15.86
CA VAL A 82 -0.02 1.98 14.56
C VAL A 82 -0.86 1.09 13.64
N ILE A 83 -1.31 -0.07 14.13
CA ILE A 83 -2.12 -1.01 13.32
C ILE A 83 -3.49 -0.40 12.95
N CYS A 84 -4.11 0.37 13.85
CA CYS A 84 -5.32 1.12 13.52
C CYS A 84 -5.07 2.16 12.41
N GLY A 85 -3.90 2.81 12.42
CA GLY A 85 -3.47 3.71 11.35
C GLY A 85 -3.31 2.99 10.01
N ASP A 86 -2.65 1.84 10.00
CA ASP A 86 -2.52 1.00 8.79
C ASP A 86 -3.88 0.59 8.24
N LEU A 87 -4.81 0.16 9.11
CA LEU A 87 -6.19 -0.17 8.72
C LEU A 87 -6.92 0.99 8.08
N PHE A 88 -6.75 2.21 8.62
CA PHE A 88 -7.36 3.41 8.08
C PHE A 88 -6.83 3.71 6.67
N VAL A 89 -5.51 3.69 6.49
CA VAL A 89 -4.87 3.96 5.18
C VAL A 89 -5.26 2.90 4.15
N TYR A 90 -5.20 1.62 4.51
CA TYR A 90 -5.60 0.53 3.62
C TYR A 90 -7.11 0.54 3.34
N GLY A 91 -7.93 0.97 4.28
CA GLY A 91 -9.36 1.19 4.08
C GLY A 91 -9.63 2.27 3.02
N ILE A 92 -8.94 3.41 3.09
CA ILE A 92 -9.05 4.47 2.07
C ILE A 92 -8.58 3.96 0.71
N LEU A 93 -7.46 3.23 0.66
CA LEU A 93 -6.94 2.64 -0.57
C LEU A 93 -7.95 1.67 -1.19
N LEU A 94 -8.53 0.77 -0.37
CA LEU A 94 -9.54 -0.19 -0.82
C LEU A 94 -10.78 0.52 -1.38
N LEU A 95 -11.30 1.53 -0.67
CA LEU A 95 -12.43 2.32 -1.15
C LEU A 95 -12.12 3.02 -2.48
N SER A 96 -10.92 3.57 -2.62
CA SER A 96 -10.48 4.22 -3.86
C SER A 96 -10.45 3.25 -5.04
N MET A 97 -9.94 2.03 -4.82
CA MET A 97 -9.95 0.97 -5.83
C MET A 97 -11.37 0.51 -6.18
N ILE A 98 -12.26 0.42 -5.19
CA ILE A 98 -13.67 0.05 -5.41
C ILE A 98 -14.38 1.12 -6.26
N VAL A 99 -14.12 2.41 -6.02
CA VAL A 99 -14.72 3.50 -6.78
C VAL A 99 -14.35 3.43 -8.27
N VAL A 100 -13.13 3.01 -8.60
CA VAL A 100 -12.64 2.93 -9.98
C VAL A 100 -12.84 1.57 -10.66
N LEU A 101 -13.48 0.60 -9.99
CA LEU A 101 -13.70 -0.76 -10.53
C LEU A 101 -14.40 -0.79 -11.89
N ASN A 102 -15.32 0.15 -12.12
CA ASN A 102 -16.12 0.20 -13.35
C ASN A 102 -15.51 1.11 -14.43
N ASP A 103 -14.36 1.72 -14.15
CA ASP A 103 -13.68 2.58 -15.10
C ASP A 103 -12.90 1.73 -16.13
N LYS A 104 -13.09 2.05 -17.41
CA LYS A 104 -12.45 1.36 -18.54
C LYS A 104 -10.92 1.54 -18.57
N GLY A 105 -10.39 2.52 -17.83
CA GLY A 105 -8.95 2.75 -17.70
C GLY A 105 -8.20 1.72 -16.85
N TYR A 106 -8.91 0.87 -16.10
CA TYR A 106 -8.32 -0.13 -15.22
C TYR A 106 -8.52 -1.55 -15.74
N GLY A 107 -7.55 -2.41 -15.44
CA GLY A 107 -7.49 -3.79 -15.92
C GLY A 107 -7.66 -4.83 -14.83
N ARG A 108 -7.28 -6.07 -15.15
CA ARG A 108 -7.44 -7.24 -14.27
C ARG A 108 -6.59 -7.14 -12.99
N GLY A 109 -5.48 -6.41 -13.05
CA GLY A 109 -4.61 -6.15 -11.91
C GLY A 109 -5.30 -5.42 -10.76
N LEU A 110 -6.40 -4.69 -11.03
CA LEU A 110 -7.18 -4.01 -9.98
C LEU A 110 -7.83 -5.02 -9.04
N TYR A 111 -8.37 -6.12 -9.54
CA TYR A 111 -8.96 -7.17 -8.70
C TYR A 111 -7.93 -7.84 -7.80
N ILE A 112 -6.71 -8.08 -8.33
CA ILE A 112 -5.60 -8.62 -7.55
C ILE A 112 -5.21 -7.63 -6.45
N SER A 113 -5.14 -6.34 -6.78
CA SER A 113 -4.81 -5.28 -5.80
C SER A 113 -5.87 -5.17 -4.70
N ILE A 114 -7.16 -5.27 -5.04
CA ILE A 114 -8.27 -5.34 -4.07
C ILE A 114 -8.11 -6.56 -3.16
N PHE A 115 -7.85 -7.74 -3.72
CA PHE A 115 -7.64 -8.96 -2.93
C PHE A 115 -6.45 -8.81 -1.96
N LEU A 116 -5.32 -8.27 -2.43
CA LEU A 116 -4.15 -8.00 -1.61
C LEU A 116 -4.46 -7.00 -0.49
N SER A 117 -5.20 -5.93 -0.77
CA SER A 117 -5.61 -4.97 0.27
C SER A 117 -6.52 -5.61 1.31
N ILE A 118 -7.48 -6.44 0.90
CA ILE A 118 -8.35 -7.17 1.84
C ILE A 118 -7.52 -8.12 2.71
N PHE A 119 -6.57 -8.86 2.12
CA PHE A 119 -5.67 -9.74 2.86
C PHE A 119 -4.92 -8.99 3.96
N TRP A 120 -4.29 -7.85 3.62
CA TRP A 120 -3.57 -7.03 4.60
C TRP A 120 -4.49 -6.51 5.70
N MET A 121 -5.69 -6.06 5.36
CA MET A 121 -6.67 -5.60 6.35
C MET A 121 -7.12 -6.72 7.30
N LEU A 122 -7.40 -7.92 6.78
CA LEU A 122 -7.80 -9.05 7.63
C LEU A 122 -6.68 -9.47 8.59
N TRP A 123 -5.42 -9.46 8.13
CA TRP A 123 -4.29 -9.75 9.00
C TRP A 123 -4.07 -8.66 10.06
N ALA A 124 -4.29 -7.39 9.72
CA ALA A 124 -4.26 -6.29 10.67
C ALA A 124 -5.35 -6.44 11.74
N VAL A 125 -6.60 -6.74 11.37
CA VAL A 125 -7.71 -6.99 12.31
C VAL A 125 -7.40 -8.17 13.22
N TYR A 126 -6.87 -9.27 12.67
CA TYR A 126 -6.46 -10.43 13.46
C TYR A 126 -5.35 -10.06 14.47
N SER A 127 -4.36 -9.27 14.05
CA SER A 127 -3.27 -8.82 14.92
C SER A 127 -3.76 -7.89 16.03
N LEU A 128 -4.74 -7.03 15.75
CA LEU A 128 -5.41 -6.21 16.78
C LEU A 128 -6.14 -7.07 17.79
N PHE A 129 -6.89 -8.07 17.35
CA PHE A 129 -7.61 -8.97 18.25
C PHE A 129 -6.65 -9.65 19.24
N LEU A 130 -5.48 -10.10 18.77
CA LEU A 130 -4.45 -10.70 19.63
C LEU A 130 -3.80 -9.72 20.61
N LEU A 131 -3.69 -8.44 20.25
CA LEU A 131 -3.11 -7.41 21.12
C LEU A 131 -4.06 -6.96 22.23
N LEU A 132 -5.37 -7.08 21.99
CA LEU A 132 -6.42 -6.66 22.92
C LEU A 132 -6.88 -7.79 23.86
N SER A 133 -6.58 -9.05 23.53
CA SER A 133 -6.79 -10.23 24.38
C SER A 133 -5.67 -10.40 25.41
#